data_AF-A0AAU6HLY1-F1
#
_entry.id   AF-A0AAU6HLY1-F1
#
_cell.length_a   1.000
_cell.length_b   1.000
_cell.length_c   1.000
_cell.angle_alpha   90.00
_cell.angle_beta   90.00
_cell.angle_gamma   90.00
#
_symmetry.space_group_name_H-M   'P 1'
#
loop_
_entity.id
_entity.type
_entity.pdbx_description
1 polymer ?
#
loop_
_entity_poly.entity_id
_entity_poly.type
_entity_poly.pdbx_seq_one_letter_code
_entity_poly.pdbx_strand_id
1 'polypeptide(L)'
;MGVGSRHDGGAGGGGRDAGGGRGDGAGDDAGALLRARLRRADEQIETPPGLWDRIREPGIEPAPSAVTLPRRWPYAVVLTVAAAVAAVLLGVWWLVRPGPESLRPAGPLRTVKITVYNSERACRTGRSLECALRLARDPRTAYAARGNAAGRVWHGDEVAARCVVTDGLMVRDEEGVTSTRWYLVTSGQGVRGWLPGVRTRNTREVPEC
;
A
#
# COMPACT_ATOMS: atom_id res chain seq x y z
N MET A 1 -17.30 61.23 -58.38
CA MET A 1 -18.61 61.02 -59.04
C MET A 1 -19.00 59.56 -58.85
N GLY A 2 -20.23 59.30 -58.34
CA GLY A 2 -20.85 57.97 -58.08
C GLY A 2 -20.40 57.32 -56.76
N VAL A 3 -21.11 57.38 -55.61
CA VAL A 3 -22.47 56.85 -55.28
C VAL A 3 -22.54 55.37 -55.67
N GLY A 4 -22.60 54.36 -54.80
CA GLY A 4 -23.20 54.22 -53.47
C GLY A 4 -24.38 53.26 -53.59
N SER A 5 -24.38 52.12 -52.87
CA SER A 5 -25.58 51.49 -52.29
C SER A 5 -25.22 50.28 -51.42
N ARG A 6 -25.56 50.42 -50.14
CA ARG A 6 -25.76 49.38 -49.13
C ARG A 6 -26.87 48.44 -49.57
N HIS A 7 -26.83 47.18 -49.10
CA HIS A 7 -28.01 46.50 -48.55
C HIS A 7 -27.61 45.86 -47.21
N ASP A 8 -28.38 46.22 -46.19
CA ASP A 8 -28.30 45.77 -44.81
C ASP A 8 -29.06 44.46 -44.60
N GLY A 9 -28.69 43.72 -43.55
CA GLY A 9 -29.67 43.10 -42.65
C GLY A 9 -29.73 41.57 -42.64
N GLY A 10 -29.52 40.99 -41.45
CA GLY A 10 -29.96 39.63 -41.15
C GLY A 10 -29.24 38.97 -39.98
N ALA A 11 -29.74 39.21 -38.76
CA ALA A 11 -29.22 38.72 -37.48
C ALA A 11 -29.43 37.22 -37.21
N GLY A 12 -28.65 36.70 -36.25
CA GLY A 12 -28.83 35.40 -35.57
C GLY A 12 -27.47 34.69 -35.44
N GLY A 13 -26.79 34.69 -34.29
CA GLY A 13 -27.29 34.25 -32.99
C GLY A 13 -26.95 32.78 -32.81
N GLY A 14 -25.97 32.47 -31.96
CA GLY A 14 -25.74 31.11 -31.46
C GLY A 14 -24.32 30.59 -31.65
N GLY A 15 -23.42 31.04 -30.78
CA GLY A 15 -22.27 30.20 -30.42
C GLY A 15 -22.79 28.90 -29.82
N ARG A 16 -22.45 27.79 -30.45
CA ARG A 16 -22.44 26.47 -29.83
C ARG A 16 -21.25 25.70 -30.36
N ASP A 17 -20.22 25.69 -29.53
CA ASP A 17 -19.20 24.67 -29.51
C ASP A 17 -19.88 23.31 -29.61
N ALA A 18 -19.59 22.59 -30.70
CA ALA A 18 -19.96 21.20 -30.85
C ALA A 18 -19.05 20.36 -29.95
N GLY A 19 -19.31 20.44 -28.64
CA GLY A 19 -18.81 19.52 -27.63
C GLY A 19 -19.51 18.17 -27.82
N GLY A 20 -18.78 17.23 -28.41
CA GLY A 20 -19.09 15.82 -28.27
C GLY A 20 -18.94 15.38 -26.82
N GLY A 21 -19.96 14.68 -26.31
CA GLY A 21 -19.97 14.07 -24.97
C GLY A 21 -21.33 13.40 -24.78
N ARG A 22 -21.50 12.17 -25.26
CA ARG A 22 -21.15 10.93 -24.55
C ARG A 22 -21.93 10.85 -23.23
N GLY A 23 -22.94 9.98 -23.23
CA GLY A 23 -23.74 9.70 -22.04
C GLY A 23 -22.87 9.07 -20.96
N ASP A 24 -22.62 9.82 -19.89
CA ASP A 24 -21.98 9.35 -18.65
C ASP A 24 -22.64 9.97 -17.39
N GLY A 25 -23.87 10.52 -17.50
CA GLY A 25 -24.54 11.18 -16.37
C GLY A 25 -24.94 10.25 -15.22
N ALA A 26 -25.26 8.99 -15.50
CA ALA A 26 -25.79 8.08 -14.47
C ALA A 26 -24.75 7.58 -13.46
N GLY A 27 -23.46 7.52 -13.85
CA GLY A 27 -22.38 7.04 -12.97
C GLY A 27 -21.94 8.09 -11.94
N ASP A 28 -21.88 9.36 -12.36
CA ASP A 28 -21.49 10.47 -11.50
C ASP A 28 -22.55 10.78 -10.43
N ASP A 29 -23.83 10.66 -10.79
CA ASP A 29 -24.97 10.83 -9.89
C ASP A 29 -25.00 9.75 -8.79
N ALA A 30 -24.70 8.49 -9.14
CA ALA A 30 -24.62 7.38 -8.18
C ALA A 30 -23.47 7.58 -7.18
N GLY A 31 -22.31 8.06 -7.67
CA GLY A 31 -21.16 8.39 -6.81
C GLY A 31 -21.46 9.54 -5.85
N ALA A 32 -22.21 10.55 -6.29
CA ALA A 32 -22.63 11.67 -5.45
C ALA A 32 -23.60 11.23 -4.35
N LEU A 33 -24.56 10.37 -4.68
CA LEU A 33 -25.51 9.79 -3.71
C LEU A 33 -24.81 8.93 -2.66
N LEU A 34 -23.83 8.11 -3.05
CA LEU A 34 -23.07 7.29 -2.11
C LEU A 34 -22.27 8.15 -1.13
N ARG A 35 -21.58 9.19 -1.62
CA ARG A 35 -20.83 10.13 -0.77
C ARG A 35 -21.72 10.87 0.22
N ALA A 36 -22.91 11.29 -0.21
CA ALA A 36 -23.89 11.92 0.68
C ALA A 36 -24.41 10.96 1.77
N ARG A 37 -24.58 9.68 1.44
CA ARG A 37 -25.02 8.65 2.38
C ARG A 37 -23.95 8.33 3.43
N LEU A 38 -22.68 8.26 3.00
CA LEU A 38 -21.56 8.04 3.92
C LEU A 38 -21.38 9.20 4.89
N ARG A 39 -21.49 10.45 4.42
CA ARG A 39 -21.39 11.62 5.31
C ARG A 39 -22.48 11.63 6.39
N ARG A 40 -23.73 11.30 6.03
CA ARG A 40 -24.80 11.14 7.03
C ARG A 40 -24.54 10.02 8.03
N ALA A 41 -23.93 8.93 7.60
CA ALA A 41 -23.62 7.82 8.50
C ALA A 41 -22.51 8.21 9.49
N ASP A 42 -21.51 8.95 9.03
CA ASP A 42 -20.40 9.44 9.86
C ASP A 42 -20.89 10.46 10.91
N GLU A 43 -21.80 11.37 10.51
CA GLU A 43 -22.46 12.31 11.42
C GLU A 43 -23.30 11.64 12.52
N GLN A 44 -23.70 10.38 12.32
CA GLN A 44 -24.47 9.61 13.31
C GLN A 44 -23.56 8.85 14.31
N ILE A 45 -22.23 8.85 14.11
CA ILE A 45 -21.31 8.16 15.01
C ILE A 45 -20.96 9.08 16.18
N GLU A 46 -21.65 8.90 17.29
CA GLU A 46 -21.32 9.56 18.55
C GLU A 46 -20.29 8.74 19.33
N THR A 47 -19.24 9.40 19.85
CA THR A 47 -18.23 8.73 20.67
C THR A 47 -18.79 8.52 22.09
N PRO A 48 -18.74 7.30 22.64
CA PRO A 48 -19.24 7.04 23.99
C PRO A 48 -18.51 7.90 25.03
N PRO A 49 -19.23 8.44 26.05
CA PRO A 49 -18.59 9.21 27.12
C PRO A 49 -17.59 8.35 27.88
N GLY A 50 -16.42 8.91 28.20
CA GLY A 50 -15.35 8.22 28.94
C GLY A 50 -14.51 7.22 28.14
N LEU A 51 -14.69 7.12 26.82
CA LEU A 51 -13.82 6.29 25.96
C LEU A 51 -12.35 6.74 26.07
N TRP A 52 -12.09 8.04 26.03
CA TRP A 52 -10.75 8.62 26.07
C TRP A 52 -10.10 8.52 27.46
N ASP A 53 -10.90 8.47 28.52
CA ASP A 53 -10.39 8.29 29.88
C ASP A 53 -9.91 6.85 30.12
N ARG A 54 -10.46 5.86 29.40
CA ARG A 54 -9.96 4.46 29.44
C ARG A 54 -8.69 4.25 28.63
N ILE A 55 -8.49 5.01 27.56
CA ILE A 55 -7.33 4.89 26.67
C ILE A 55 -6.12 5.64 27.22
N ARG A 56 -6.32 6.60 28.11
CA ARG A 56 -5.22 7.27 28.81
C ARG A 56 -4.61 6.30 29.81
N GLU A 57 -3.47 5.70 29.45
CA GLU A 57 -2.61 4.93 30.35
C GLU A 57 -2.45 5.69 31.68
N PRO A 58 -2.62 5.02 32.84
CA PRO A 58 -2.31 5.65 34.12
C PRO A 58 -0.82 5.99 34.10
N GLY A 59 -0.53 7.29 34.13
CA GLY A 59 0.83 7.80 34.18
C GLY A 59 1.60 7.13 35.31
N ILE A 60 2.80 6.66 35.00
CA ILE A 60 3.77 6.20 36.00
C ILE A 60 4.05 7.40 36.91
N GLU A 61 3.42 7.44 38.08
CA GLU A 61 3.78 8.41 39.12
C GLU A 61 5.20 8.10 39.61
N PRO A 62 6.12 9.08 39.61
CA PRO A 62 7.40 8.90 40.26
C PRO A 62 7.20 8.88 41.78
N ALA A 63 7.67 7.80 42.42
CA ALA A 63 7.61 7.60 43.86
C ALA A 63 8.24 8.77 44.65
N PRO A 64 7.69 9.16 45.81
CA PRO A 64 8.18 10.29 46.58
C PRO A 64 9.58 10.06 47.16
N SER A 65 10.35 11.14 47.15
CA SER A 65 11.72 11.27 47.64
C SER A 65 11.88 10.89 49.11
N ALA A 66 12.98 10.18 49.38
CA ALA A 66 13.38 9.63 50.67
C ALA A 66 13.34 10.61 51.85
N VAL A 67 12.76 10.16 52.96
CA VAL A 67 12.91 10.77 54.29
C VAL A 67 14.23 10.30 54.89
N THR A 68 15.15 11.23 55.15
CA THR A 68 16.36 11.00 55.95
C THR A 68 16.00 10.87 57.43
N LEU A 69 16.38 9.76 58.06
CA LEU A 69 16.37 9.58 59.52
C LEU A 69 17.79 9.25 60.03
N PRO A 70 18.22 9.80 61.19
CA PRO A 70 19.59 9.70 61.64
C PRO A 70 19.87 8.46 62.51
N ARG A 71 21.05 7.89 62.27
CA ARG A 71 22.09 7.50 63.24
C ARG A 71 21.76 6.41 64.29
N ARG A 72 22.36 5.24 64.02
CA ARG A 72 22.91 4.16 64.89
C ARG A 72 22.02 2.95 65.20
N TRP A 73 21.73 2.15 64.19
CA TRP A 73 21.42 0.72 64.35
C TRP A 73 22.49 -0.12 63.64
N PRO A 74 22.89 -1.29 64.17
CA PRO A 74 24.18 -1.92 63.88
C PRO A 74 24.24 -2.33 62.41
N TYR A 75 25.25 -1.80 61.70
CA TYR A 75 25.50 -2.00 60.26
C TYR A 75 25.43 -3.46 59.79
N ALA A 76 25.60 -4.43 60.69
CA ALA A 76 25.45 -5.86 60.42
C ALA A 76 24.03 -6.25 59.97
N VAL A 77 22.97 -5.69 60.57
CA VAL A 77 21.57 -6.02 60.20
C VAL A 77 21.21 -5.41 58.84
N VAL A 78 21.73 -4.22 58.55
CA VAL A 78 21.50 -3.57 57.24
C VAL A 78 22.20 -4.33 56.13
N LEU A 79 23.42 -4.83 56.38
CA LEU A 79 24.17 -5.61 55.38
C LEU A 79 23.53 -6.96 55.09
N THR A 80 22.97 -7.66 56.08
CA THR A 80 22.30 -8.94 55.85
C THR A 80 21.00 -8.77 55.08
N VAL A 81 20.22 -7.72 55.40
CA VAL A 81 19.00 -7.39 54.64
C VAL A 81 19.34 -6.98 53.21
N ALA A 82 20.37 -6.15 53.00
CA ALA A 82 20.81 -5.74 51.67
C ALA A 82 21.30 -6.94 50.82
N ALA A 83 22.04 -7.87 51.41
CA ALA A 83 22.51 -9.07 50.72
C ALA A 83 21.34 -10.01 50.35
N ALA A 84 20.36 -10.17 51.24
CA ALA A 84 19.16 -10.96 50.96
C ALA A 84 18.34 -10.34 49.83
N VAL A 85 18.15 -9.02 49.84
CA VAL A 85 17.45 -8.30 48.76
C VAL A 85 18.21 -8.44 47.44
N ALA A 86 19.53 -8.28 47.44
CA ALA A 86 20.35 -8.47 46.23
C ALA A 86 20.25 -9.89 45.68
N ALA A 87 20.26 -10.92 46.55
CA ALA A 87 20.11 -12.32 46.14
C ALA A 87 18.72 -12.59 45.55
N VAL A 88 17.65 -12.03 46.13
CA VAL A 88 16.29 -12.16 45.59
C VAL A 88 16.17 -11.44 44.26
N LEU A 89 16.69 -10.21 44.13
CA LEU A 89 16.66 -9.47 42.87
C LEU A 89 17.46 -10.17 41.77
N LEU A 90 18.62 -10.73 42.10
CA LEU A 90 19.42 -11.51 41.15
C LEU A 90 18.73 -12.82 40.77
N GLY A 91 18.09 -13.51 41.72
CA GLY A 91 17.32 -14.73 41.46
C GLY A 91 16.09 -14.48 40.59
N VAL A 92 15.33 -13.42 40.87
CA VAL A 92 14.19 -12.97 40.06
C VAL A 92 14.66 -12.53 38.68
N TRP A 93 15.74 -11.75 38.60
CA TRP A 93 16.33 -11.37 37.32
C TRP A 93 16.74 -12.59 36.50
N TRP A 94 17.31 -13.62 37.13
CA TRP A 94 17.71 -14.86 36.46
C TRP A 94 16.51 -15.68 35.99
N LEU A 95 15.42 -15.72 36.77
CA LEU A 95 14.17 -16.40 36.39
C LEU A 95 13.41 -15.68 35.27
N VAL A 96 13.44 -14.35 35.27
CA VAL A 96 12.69 -13.50 34.33
C VAL A 96 13.58 -13.03 33.18
N ARG A 97 14.85 -13.48 33.08
CA ARG A 97 15.70 -13.14 31.94
C ARG A 97 14.95 -13.54 30.66
N PRO A 98 14.58 -12.59 29.80
CA PRO A 98 14.16 -12.94 28.46
C PRO A 98 15.34 -13.70 27.85
N GLY A 99 15.12 -14.98 27.53
CA GLY A 99 16.11 -15.74 26.80
C GLY A 99 16.50 -14.94 25.55
N PRO A 100 17.73 -15.08 25.03
CA PRO A 100 18.05 -14.50 23.74
C PRO A 100 16.98 -14.99 22.77
N GLU A 101 16.14 -14.06 22.33
CA GLU A 101 15.15 -14.26 21.29
C GLU A 101 15.97 -14.79 20.11
N SER A 102 15.98 -16.12 19.96
CA SER A 102 16.50 -16.73 18.76
C SER A 102 15.54 -16.25 17.69
N LEU A 103 15.93 -15.19 16.98
CA LEU A 103 15.25 -14.69 15.79
C LEU A 103 15.21 -15.87 14.83
N ARG A 104 14.14 -16.65 14.93
CA ARG A 104 13.81 -17.67 13.96
C ARG A 104 13.81 -16.93 12.63
N PRO A 105 14.61 -17.36 11.63
CA PRO A 105 14.52 -16.77 10.30
C PRO A 105 13.05 -16.74 9.94
N ALA A 106 12.52 -15.56 9.61
CA ALA A 106 11.16 -15.46 9.12
C ALA A 106 11.02 -16.54 8.04
N GLY A 107 10.07 -17.44 8.22
CA GLY A 107 9.80 -18.49 7.24
C GLY A 107 9.63 -17.86 5.85
N PRO A 108 9.71 -18.66 4.76
CA PRO A 108 9.61 -18.13 3.41
C PRO A 108 8.46 -17.13 3.31
N LEU A 109 8.76 -15.90 2.89
CA LEU A 109 7.77 -14.85 2.75
C LEU A 109 6.59 -15.39 1.94
N ARG A 110 5.37 -15.20 2.42
CA ARG A 110 4.18 -15.71 1.74
C ARG A 110 4.12 -15.12 0.34
N THR A 111 4.32 -15.95 -0.67
CA THR A 111 4.13 -15.57 -2.07
C THR A 111 2.75 -15.96 -2.56
N VAL A 112 2.14 -15.10 -3.35
CA VAL A 112 0.84 -15.35 -3.99
C VAL A 112 1.09 -15.73 -5.44
N LYS A 113 0.56 -16.87 -5.87
CA LYS A 113 0.58 -17.24 -7.29
C LYS A 113 -0.33 -16.33 -8.09
N ILE A 114 0.19 -15.72 -9.14
CA ILE A 114 -0.57 -14.94 -10.11
C ILE A 114 -0.29 -15.44 -11.52
N THR A 115 -1.28 -15.34 -12.40
CA THR A 115 -1.15 -15.75 -13.80
C THR A 115 -0.85 -14.53 -14.68
N VAL A 116 0.19 -14.66 -15.50
CA VAL A 116 0.56 -13.67 -16.50
C VAL A 116 -0.50 -13.62 -17.59
N TYR A 117 -0.93 -12.41 -17.93
CA TYR A 117 -1.95 -12.17 -18.95
C TYR A 117 -1.44 -11.27 -20.06
N ASN A 118 -1.73 -11.66 -21.30
CA ASN A 118 -1.43 -10.88 -22.49
C ASN A 118 -2.78 -10.52 -23.15
N SER A 119 -3.04 -9.22 -23.24
CA SER A 119 -4.19 -8.60 -23.89
C SER A 119 -4.26 -8.97 -25.36
N GLU A 120 -3.12 -9.04 -26.05
CA GLU A 120 -3.07 -9.38 -27.47
C GLU A 120 -3.48 -10.84 -27.71
N ARG A 121 -4.60 -11.04 -28.43
CA ARG A 121 -5.18 -12.37 -28.66
C ARG A 121 -4.21 -13.33 -29.36
N ALA A 122 -3.45 -12.84 -30.34
CA ALA A 122 -2.47 -13.64 -31.07
C ALA A 122 -1.38 -14.22 -30.15
N CYS A 123 -1.05 -13.52 -29.07
CA CYS A 123 -0.01 -13.92 -28.13
C CYS A 123 -0.51 -14.69 -26.90
N ARG A 124 -1.78 -15.12 -26.90
CA ARG A 124 -2.30 -16.00 -25.84
C ARG A 124 -1.92 -17.46 -26.04
N THR A 125 -1.66 -17.88 -27.27
CA THR A 125 -1.23 -19.26 -27.60
C THR A 125 0.25 -19.36 -27.98
N GLY A 126 0.88 -18.24 -28.37
CA GLY A 126 2.28 -18.19 -28.79
C GLY A 126 3.28 -18.01 -27.63
N ARG A 127 4.39 -18.77 -27.66
CA ARG A 127 5.53 -18.62 -26.73
C ARG A 127 6.81 -18.08 -27.39
N SER A 128 6.64 -17.35 -28.48
CA SER A 128 7.75 -16.73 -29.22
C SER A 128 8.26 -15.45 -28.52
N LEU A 129 9.36 -14.89 -29.02
CA LEU A 129 9.99 -13.72 -28.40
C LEU A 129 9.16 -12.45 -28.57
N GLU A 130 8.43 -12.33 -29.66
CA GLU A 130 7.48 -11.25 -29.93
C GLU A 130 6.28 -11.27 -28.98
N CYS A 131 5.87 -12.46 -28.52
CA CYS A 131 4.78 -12.61 -27.56
C CYS A 131 5.22 -12.60 -26.09
N ALA A 132 6.52 -12.43 -25.84
CA ALA A 132 7.07 -12.39 -24.49
C ALA A 132 6.82 -11.03 -23.83
N LEU A 133 6.20 -11.07 -22.66
CA LEU A 133 6.04 -9.91 -21.80
C LEU A 133 7.30 -9.68 -20.97
N ARG A 134 7.70 -8.42 -20.84
CA ARG A 134 8.89 -8.03 -20.09
C ARG A 134 8.60 -8.00 -18.59
N LEU A 135 9.54 -8.49 -17.79
CA LEU A 135 9.65 -8.13 -16.38
C LEU A 135 10.57 -6.92 -16.27
N ALA A 136 10.12 -5.88 -15.57
CA ALA A 136 10.89 -4.66 -15.38
C ALA A 136 11.90 -4.77 -14.22
N ARG A 137 12.97 -3.98 -14.25
CA ARG A 137 13.90 -3.86 -13.10
C ARG A 137 13.38 -2.88 -12.05
N ASP A 138 12.80 -1.79 -12.51
CA ASP A 138 12.29 -0.68 -11.71
C ASP A 138 10.86 -0.31 -12.17
N PRO A 139 9.85 -0.34 -11.28
CA PRO A 139 8.48 -0.01 -11.59
C PRO A 139 8.25 1.50 -11.81
N ARG A 140 9.22 2.36 -11.46
CA ARG A 140 9.13 3.82 -11.64
C ARG A 140 9.81 4.31 -12.92
N THR A 141 10.49 3.41 -13.64
CA THR A 141 11.08 3.69 -14.95
C THR A 141 10.15 3.23 -16.08
N ALA A 142 10.19 3.90 -17.23
CA ALA A 142 9.39 3.51 -18.41
C ALA A 142 9.51 2.02 -18.74
N TYR A 143 8.36 1.34 -18.88
CA TYR A 143 8.30 -0.12 -19.10
C TYR A 143 9.07 -0.56 -20.35
N ALA A 144 8.97 0.22 -21.42
CA ALA A 144 9.62 -0.06 -22.69
C ALA A 144 11.12 0.32 -22.71
N ALA A 145 11.65 1.01 -21.69
CA ALA A 145 13.03 1.50 -21.68
C ALA A 145 14.05 0.36 -21.85
N ARG A 146 15.07 0.59 -22.70
CA ARG A 146 16.09 -0.40 -23.05
C ARG A 146 16.80 -1.00 -21.83
N GLY A 147 17.08 -0.19 -20.81
CA GLY A 147 17.74 -0.62 -19.58
C GLY A 147 16.82 -1.24 -18.51
N ASN A 148 15.50 -1.15 -18.68
CA ASN A 148 14.55 -1.56 -17.64
C ASN A 148 14.06 -3.00 -17.82
N ALA A 149 14.82 -3.88 -18.47
CA ALA A 149 14.45 -5.28 -18.66
C ALA A 149 15.18 -6.20 -17.67
N ALA A 150 14.45 -6.89 -16.81
CA ALA A 150 14.95 -7.92 -15.89
C ALA A 150 14.79 -9.34 -16.45
N GLY A 151 13.75 -9.57 -17.25
CA GLY A 151 13.41 -10.90 -17.76
C GLY A 151 12.23 -10.91 -18.72
N ARG A 152 11.80 -12.12 -19.08
CA ARG A 152 10.64 -12.37 -19.93
C ARG A 152 9.74 -13.45 -19.32
N VAL A 153 8.44 -13.28 -19.52
CA VAL A 153 7.38 -14.23 -19.15
C VAL A 153 6.35 -14.25 -20.28
N TRP A 154 5.57 -15.31 -20.36
CA TRP A 154 4.56 -15.50 -21.41
C TRP A 154 3.17 -15.57 -20.81
N HIS A 155 2.17 -15.42 -21.69
CA HIS A 155 0.78 -15.65 -21.32
C HIS A 155 0.60 -17.02 -20.65
N GLY A 156 -0.18 -17.06 -19.57
CA GLY A 156 -0.47 -18.29 -18.84
C GLY A 156 0.63 -18.73 -17.89
N ASP A 157 1.81 -18.10 -17.90
CA ASP A 157 2.86 -18.42 -16.92
C ASP A 157 2.35 -18.12 -15.50
N GLU A 158 2.53 -19.08 -14.58
CA GLU A 158 2.35 -18.85 -13.15
C GLU A 158 3.63 -18.22 -12.58
N VAL A 159 3.49 -17.07 -11.94
CA VAL A 159 4.60 -16.39 -11.26
C VAL A 159 4.28 -16.16 -9.79
N ALA A 160 5.30 -16.22 -8.95
CA ALA A 160 5.16 -16.01 -7.51
C ALA A 160 5.32 -14.52 -7.20
N ALA A 161 4.22 -13.83 -6.89
CA ALA A 161 4.21 -12.45 -6.45
C ALA A 161 4.54 -12.36 -4.95
N ARG A 162 5.52 -11.53 -4.61
CA ARG A 162 5.95 -11.29 -3.23
C ARG A 162 5.21 -10.10 -2.61
N CYS A 163 5.15 -8.99 -3.33
CA CYS A 163 4.45 -7.79 -2.90
C CYS A 163 4.05 -6.94 -4.11
N VAL A 164 3.24 -5.92 -3.88
CA VAL A 164 2.76 -4.97 -4.90
C VAL A 164 3.10 -3.53 -4.52
N VAL A 165 3.48 -2.74 -5.50
CA VAL A 165 3.63 -1.28 -5.39
C VAL A 165 2.48 -0.63 -6.15
N THR A 166 1.85 0.39 -5.58
CA THR A 166 0.65 1.03 -6.14
C THR A 166 0.93 2.39 -6.80
N ASP A 167 2.11 2.97 -6.56
CA ASP A 167 2.61 4.26 -7.06
C ASP A 167 3.67 4.10 -8.17
N GLY A 168 3.66 2.98 -8.90
CA GLY A 168 4.55 2.80 -10.04
C GLY A 168 4.12 3.60 -11.26
N LEU A 169 5.00 3.71 -12.26
CA LEU A 169 4.71 4.43 -13.48
C LEU A 169 3.52 3.78 -14.20
N MET A 170 2.56 4.60 -14.65
CA MET A 170 1.36 4.11 -15.32
C MET A 170 1.71 3.38 -16.62
N VAL A 171 1.19 2.17 -16.78
CA VAL A 171 1.29 1.39 -18.01
C VAL A 171 -0.11 1.22 -18.59
N ARG A 172 -0.23 1.40 -19.91
CA ARG A 172 -1.42 1.10 -20.70
C ARG A 172 -1.16 -0.14 -21.55
N ASP A 173 -2.12 -1.04 -21.60
CA ASP A 173 -2.09 -2.18 -22.52
C ASP A 173 -2.68 -1.86 -23.90
N GLU A 174 -2.68 -2.85 -24.78
CA GLU A 174 -3.19 -2.75 -26.16
C GLU A 174 -4.72 -2.62 -26.23
N GLU A 175 -5.44 -3.02 -25.17
CA GLU A 175 -6.90 -2.86 -25.05
C GLU A 175 -7.29 -1.53 -24.37
N GLY A 176 -6.30 -0.71 -23.98
CA GLY A 176 -6.49 0.61 -23.38
C GLY A 176 -6.62 0.59 -21.85
N VAL A 177 -6.50 -0.56 -21.20
CA VAL A 177 -6.53 -0.68 -19.74
C VAL A 177 -5.25 -0.09 -19.16
N THR A 178 -5.38 0.72 -18.12
CA THR A 178 -4.26 1.38 -17.44
C THR A 178 -4.09 0.90 -16.01
N SER A 179 -2.85 0.82 -15.52
CA SER A 179 -2.58 0.58 -14.11
C SER A 179 -1.26 1.20 -13.67
N THR A 180 -1.23 1.67 -12.41
CA THR A 180 -0.01 2.07 -11.68
C THR A 180 0.48 0.96 -10.75
N ARG A 181 -0.21 -0.19 -10.71
CA ARG A 181 0.17 -1.32 -9.85
C ARG A 181 1.28 -2.13 -10.50
N TRP A 182 2.28 -2.50 -9.72
CA TRP A 182 3.39 -3.34 -10.14
C TRP A 182 3.65 -4.44 -9.14
N TYR A 183 3.69 -5.68 -9.60
CA TYR A 183 3.89 -6.85 -8.74
C TYR A 183 5.35 -7.29 -8.81
N LEU A 184 6.03 -7.37 -7.67
CA LEU A 184 7.35 -7.97 -7.60
C LEU A 184 7.21 -9.49 -7.69
N VAL A 185 7.55 -10.05 -8.84
CA VAL A 185 7.36 -11.47 -9.13
C VAL A 185 8.68 -12.21 -9.28
N THR A 186 8.65 -13.51 -9.01
CA THR A 186 9.69 -14.46 -9.40
C THR A 186 9.08 -15.49 -10.34
N SER A 187 9.66 -15.67 -11.53
CA SER A 187 9.20 -16.66 -12.51
C SER A 187 9.59 -18.09 -12.09
N GLY A 188 9.00 -19.10 -12.73
CA GLY A 188 9.40 -20.50 -12.53
C GLY A 188 10.87 -20.79 -12.88
N GLN A 189 11.52 -19.92 -13.67
CA GLN A 189 12.94 -19.98 -13.99
C GLN A 189 13.83 -19.22 -12.98
N GLY A 190 13.25 -18.71 -11.88
CA GLY A 190 13.96 -17.96 -10.85
C GLY A 190 14.25 -16.50 -11.21
N VAL A 191 13.76 -16.00 -12.36
CA VAL A 191 13.97 -14.61 -12.76
C VAL A 191 13.05 -13.70 -11.96
N ARG A 192 13.63 -12.72 -11.26
CA ARG A 192 12.90 -11.74 -10.46
C ARG A 192 12.77 -10.42 -11.20
N GLY A 193 11.59 -9.82 -11.16
CA GLY A 193 11.34 -8.49 -11.70
C GLY A 193 9.92 -8.02 -11.45
N TRP A 194 9.59 -6.84 -11.97
CA TRP A 194 8.30 -6.20 -11.79
C TRP A 194 7.38 -6.45 -12.98
N LEU A 195 6.19 -6.97 -12.70
CA LEU A 195 5.14 -7.21 -13.69
C LEU A 195 4.06 -6.12 -13.56
N PRO A 196 3.76 -5.34 -14.61
CA PRO A 196 2.67 -4.36 -14.58
C PRO A 196 1.33 -5.03 -14.30
N GLY A 197 0.45 -4.37 -13.55
CA GLY A 197 -0.85 -4.94 -13.17
C GLY A 197 -1.77 -5.22 -14.36
N VAL A 198 -1.64 -4.46 -15.44
CA VAL A 198 -2.34 -4.70 -16.72
C VAL A 198 -1.93 -6.03 -17.39
N ARG A 199 -0.79 -6.62 -17.00
CA ARG A 199 -0.31 -7.92 -17.50
C ARG A 199 -0.64 -9.08 -16.56
N THR A 200 -1.65 -8.90 -15.72
CA THR A 200 -2.08 -9.93 -14.75
C THR A 200 -3.61 -10.05 -14.75
N ARG A 201 -4.10 -11.24 -14.42
CA ARG A 201 -5.50 -11.44 -14.02
C ARG A 201 -5.55 -11.88 -12.56
N ASN A 202 -4.88 -11.13 -11.71
CA ASN A 202 -4.81 -11.47 -10.31
C ASN A 202 -6.19 -11.28 -9.64
N THR A 203 -6.74 -12.35 -9.08
CA THR A 203 -7.99 -12.36 -8.31
C THR A 203 -7.75 -12.43 -6.80
N ARG A 204 -6.47 -12.49 -6.37
CA ARG A 204 -6.06 -12.63 -4.98
C ARG A 204 -5.34 -11.37 -4.50
N GLU A 205 -5.51 -11.03 -3.24
CA GLU A 205 -4.79 -9.91 -2.66
C GLU A 205 -3.31 -10.26 -2.49
N VAL A 206 -2.44 -9.32 -2.88
CA VAL A 206 -0.99 -9.39 -2.72
C VAL A 206 -0.63 -8.25 -1.75
N PRO A 207 0.16 -8.51 -0.69
CA PRO A 207 0.52 -7.48 0.27
C PRO A 207 1.34 -6.36 -0.39
N GLU A 208 1.23 -5.16 0.15
CA GLU A 208 2.06 -4.04 -0.31
C GLU A 208 3.53 -4.25 0.05
N CYS A 209 4.41 -3.69 -0.78
CA CYS A 209 5.79 -3.42 -0.40
C CYS A 209 5.82 -2.09 0.39
#